data_AF-V7HA03-F1
#
_entry.id   AF-V7HA03-F1
#
_cell.length_a   1.000
_cell.length_b   1.000
_cell.length_c   1.000
_cell.angle_alpha   90.00
_cell.angle_beta   90.00
_cell.angle_gamma   90.00
#
_symmetry.space_group_name_H-M   'P 1'
#
loop_
_entity.id
_entity.type
_entity.pdbx_description
1 polymer ?
#
loop_
_entity_poly.entity_id
_entity_poly.type
_entity_poly.pdbx_seq_one_letter_code
_entity_poly.pdbx_strand_id
1 'polypeptide(L)'
;MATFDPTKYQQFPNGPLTPQTIQRLVAVKQRTGMAYAALGGKLGFSGTFLHNLMNRNANVGTQHVERIATAIDLLENPDQLAEAPANEAGMLQHSFHLRPGLQIRIDLPHDLTDREADRLARFVQSLPVA
;
A
#
# COMPACT_ATOMS: atom_id res chain seq x y z
N MET A 1 -2.63 20.00 -7.19
CA MET A 1 -2.47 18.54 -7.20
C MET A 1 -2.12 18.15 -8.63
N ALA A 2 -0.96 17.52 -8.87
CA ALA A 2 -0.63 17.03 -10.21
C ALA A 2 -1.60 15.88 -10.53
N THR A 3 -2.38 16.01 -11.60
CA THR A 3 -3.30 14.96 -12.04
C THR A 3 -2.48 13.78 -12.56
N PHE A 4 -2.67 12.59 -11.99
CA PHE A 4 -2.04 11.37 -12.48
C PHE A 4 -2.50 11.07 -13.91
N ASP A 5 -1.56 10.76 -14.80
CA ASP A 5 -1.82 10.43 -16.20
C ASP A 5 -1.64 8.92 -16.43
N PRO A 6 -2.75 8.14 -16.49
CA PRO A 6 -2.68 6.68 -16.65
C PRO A 6 -2.25 6.25 -18.05
N THR A 7 -2.33 7.13 -19.07
CA THR A 7 -2.04 6.78 -20.47
C THR A 7 -0.57 6.44 -20.70
N LYS A 8 0.32 6.89 -19.81
CA LYS A 8 1.75 6.55 -19.84
C LYS A 8 2.04 5.12 -19.42
N TYR A 9 1.14 4.51 -18.65
CA TYR A 9 1.33 3.21 -18.02
C TYR A 9 0.40 2.14 -18.57
N GLN A 10 -0.65 2.55 -19.28
CA GLN A 10 -1.67 1.68 -19.83
C GLN A 10 -1.90 1.93 -21.31
N GLN A 11 -2.15 0.88 -22.10
CA GLN A 11 -2.32 1.01 -23.55
C GLN A 11 -3.64 1.72 -23.93
N PHE A 12 -4.70 1.43 -23.20
CA PHE A 12 -6.02 2.05 -23.32
C PHE A 12 -6.77 1.93 -21.98
N PRO A 13 -7.80 2.75 -21.72
CA PRO A 13 -8.52 2.71 -20.45
C PRO A 13 -9.05 1.31 -20.12
N ASN A 14 -8.79 0.84 -18.89
CA ASN A 14 -9.13 -0.51 -18.43
C ASN A 14 -8.49 -1.67 -19.25
N GLY A 15 -7.46 -1.37 -20.02
CA GLY A 15 -6.69 -2.32 -20.81
C GLY A 15 -5.45 -2.89 -20.11
N PRO A 16 -4.58 -3.57 -20.86
CA PRO A 16 -3.30 -4.04 -20.36
C PRO A 16 -2.33 -2.88 -20.13
N LEU A 17 -1.33 -3.13 -19.28
CA LEU A 17 -0.22 -2.19 -19.09
C LEU A 17 0.62 -2.07 -20.36
N THR A 18 1.35 -0.97 -20.48
CA THR A 18 2.31 -0.83 -21.57
C THR A 18 3.45 -1.86 -21.43
N PRO A 19 4.07 -2.29 -22.54
CA PRO A 19 5.21 -3.20 -22.48
C PRO A 19 6.35 -2.66 -21.61
N GLN A 20 6.55 -1.34 -21.61
CA GLN A 20 7.56 -0.68 -20.77
C GLN A 20 7.27 -0.85 -19.28
N THR A 21 6.01 -0.64 -18.85
CA THR A 21 5.61 -0.85 -17.45
C THR A 21 5.75 -2.31 -17.02
N ILE A 22 5.44 -3.26 -17.90
CA ILE A 22 5.64 -4.69 -17.62
C ILE A 22 7.13 -5.02 -17.47
N GLN A 23 7.99 -4.49 -18.35
CA GLN A 23 9.44 -4.70 -18.27
C GLN A 23 10.02 -4.17 -16.96
N ARG A 24 9.56 -3.00 -16.49
CA ARG A 24 9.92 -2.44 -15.18
C ARG A 24 9.59 -3.40 -14.03
N LEU A 25 8.37 -3.95 -14.01
CA LEU A 25 7.97 -4.95 -13.01
C LEU A 25 8.82 -6.23 -13.07
N VAL A 26 9.16 -6.70 -14.28
CA VAL A 26 10.03 -7.87 -14.48
C VAL A 26 11.42 -7.59 -13.94
N ALA A 27 11.99 -6.41 -14.22
CA ALA A 27 13.31 -6.00 -13.74
C ALA A 27 13.33 -5.93 -12.20
N VAL A 28 12.30 -5.34 -11.58
CA VAL A 28 12.15 -5.29 -10.12
C VAL A 28 12.10 -6.71 -9.53
N LYS A 29 11.31 -7.62 -10.12
CA LYS A 29 11.23 -9.01 -9.66
C LYS A 29 12.57 -9.73 -9.79
N GLN A 30 13.28 -9.56 -10.90
CA GLN A 30 14.57 -10.19 -11.14
C GLN A 30 15.63 -9.69 -10.16
N ARG A 31 15.70 -8.38 -9.93
CA ARG A 31 16.65 -7.77 -8.99
C ARG A 31 16.40 -8.18 -7.54
N THR A 32 15.13 -8.24 -7.14
CA THR A 32 14.76 -8.57 -5.74
C THR A 32 14.74 -10.07 -5.47
N GLY A 33 14.69 -10.91 -6.50
CA GLY A 33 14.55 -12.37 -6.36
C GLY A 33 13.22 -12.82 -5.75
N MET A 34 12.25 -11.91 -5.56
CA MET A 34 11.01 -12.21 -4.85
C MET A 34 10.08 -13.11 -5.66
N ALA A 35 9.39 -14.01 -4.94
CA ALA A 35 8.25 -14.74 -5.48
C ALA A 35 7.09 -13.77 -5.76
N TYR A 36 6.20 -14.12 -6.71
CA TYR A 36 5.05 -13.28 -7.06
C TYR A 36 4.16 -12.93 -5.86
N ALA A 37 4.01 -13.84 -4.90
CA ALA A 37 3.25 -13.59 -3.68
C ALA A 37 3.88 -12.51 -2.78
N ALA A 38 5.21 -12.56 -2.58
CA ALA A 38 5.93 -11.58 -1.78
C ALA A 38 5.97 -10.21 -2.46
N LEU A 39 6.23 -10.19 -3.77
CA LEU A 39 6.19 -8.97 -4.58
C LEU A 39 4.77 -8.37 -4.58
N GLY A 40 3.74 -9.21 -4.70
CA GLY A 40 2.35 -8.79 -4.59
C GLY A 40 2.01 -8.19 -3.24
N GLY A 41 2.42 -8.82 -2.14
CA GLY A 41 2.24 -8.25 -0.81
C GLY A 41 2.82 -6.84 -0.68
N LYS A 42 4.04 -6.61 -1.22
CA LYS A 42 4.67 -5.28 -1.20
C LYS A 42 3.95 -4.24 -2.06
N LEU A 43 3.42 -4.65 -3.19
CA LEU A 43 2.66 -3.78 -4.10
C LEU A 43 1.19 -3.63 -3.67
N GLY A 44 0.73 -4.43 -2.70
CA GLY A 44 -0.65 -4.49 -2.24
C GLY A 44 -1.62 -5.18 -3.21
N PHE A 45 -1.12 -6.13 -4.00
CA PHE A 45 -1.88 -6.96 -4.93
C PHE A 45 -1.70 -8.45 -4.62
N SER A 46 -2.60 -9.30 -5.13
CA SER A 46 -2.39 -10.74 -5.00
C SER A 46 -1.24 -11.21 -5.91
N GLY A 47 -0.50 -12.24 -5.48
CA GLY A 47 0.57 -12.82 -6.30
C GLY A 47 0.04 -13.37 -7.64
N THR A 48 -1.16 -13.93 -7.64
CA THR A 48 -1.84 -14.40 -8.86
C THR A 48 -2.14 -13.26 -9.82
N PHE A 49 -2.58 -12.10 -9.30
CA PHE A 49 -2.82 -10.92 -10.11
C PHE A 49 -1.55 -10.45 -10.81
N LEU A 50 -0.43 -10.34 -10.08
CA LEU A 50 0.87 -9.99 -10.66
C LEU A 50 1.39 -11.00 -11.67
N HIS A 51 1.20 -12.29 -11.41
CA HIS A 51 1.56 -13.32 -12.37
C HIS A 51 0.80 -13.14 -13.69
N ASN A 52 -0.51 -12.90 -13.62
CA ASN A 52 -1.35 -12.67 -14.80
C ASN A 52 -0.99 -11.36 -15.53
N LEU A 53 -0.70 -10.32 -14.77
CA LEU A 53 -0.29 -9.02 -15.27
C LEU A 53 1.01 -9.12 -16.09
N MET A 54 2.01 -9.84 -15.56
CA MET A 54 3.34 -9.92 -16.16
C MET A 54 3.44 -10.98 -17.27
N ASN A 55 2.68 -12.07 -17.18
CA ASN A 55 2.85 -13.22 -18.09
C ASN A 55 1.66 -13.43 -19.04
N ARG A 56 0.49 -12.88 -18.75
CA ARG A 56 -0.75 -13.13 -19.54
C ARG A 56 -1.35 -11.87 -20.15
N ASN A 57 -0.63 -10.75 -20.13
CA ASN A 57 -1.09 -9.46 -20.66
C ASN A 57 -2.49 -9.08 -20.12
N ALA A 58 -2.71 -9.30 -18.82
CA ALA A 58 -4.01 -9.10 -18.20
C ALA A 58 -4.42 -7.63 -18.16
N ASN A 59 -5.72 -7.39 -18.26
CA ASN A 59 -6.30 -6.05 -18.13
C ASN A 59 -6.29 -5.57 -16.69
N VAL A 60 -6.13 -4.25 -16.52
CA VAL A 60 -6.09 -3.57 -15.22
C VAL A 60 -7.08 -2.43 -15.25
N GLY A 61 -7.89 -2.26 -14.20
CA GLY A 61 -8.74 -1.08 -14.10
C GLY A 61 -7.89 0.20 -13.99
N THR A 62 -8.24 1.27 -14.70
CA THR A 62 -7.48 2.55 -14.71
C THR A 62 -7.23 3.08 -13.29
N GLN A 63 -8.19 2.86 -12.39
CA GLN A 63 -8.11 3.21 -10.96
C GLN A 63 -6.95 2.54 -10.19
N HIS A 64 -6.42 1.42 -10.69
CA HIS A 64 -5.33 0.68 -10.06
C HIS A 64 -3.96 1.03 -10.66
N VAL A 65 -3.92 1.76 -11.78
CA VAL A 65 -2.70 2.07 -12.53
C VAL A 65 -1.78 2.99 -11.73
N GLU A 66 -2.35 4.00 -11.05
CA GLU A 66 -1.59 4.90 -10.17
C GLU A 66 -0.88 4.13 -9.07
N ARG A 67 -1.61 3.26 -8.37
CA ARG A 67 -1.03 2.41 -7.32
C ARG A 67 0.10 1.52 -7.85
N ILE A 68 -0.05 0.95 -9.04
CA ILE A 68 0.98 0.13 -9.66
C ILE A 68 2.21 0.97 -10.01
N ALA A 69 2.02 2.14 -10.63
CA ALA A 69 3.11 3.03 -11.03
C ALA A 69 3.93 3.48 -9.81
N THR A 70 3.27 4.01 -8.78
CA THR A 70 3.92 4.45 -7.54
C THR A 70 4.68 3.31 -6.87
N ALA A 71 4.11 2.11 -6.86
CA ALA A 71 4.72 0.97 -6.21
C ALA A 71 5.91 0.40 -7.02
N ILE A 72 5.90 0.52 -8.36
CA ILE A 72 7.07 0.26 -9.20
C ILE A 72 8.17 1.29 -8.90
N ASP A 73 7.85 2.58 -8.88
CA ASP A 73 8.81 3.66 -8.63
C ASP A 73 9.51 3.48 -7.28
N LEU A 74 8.74 3.17 -6.23
CA LEU A 74 9.24 2.88 -4.88
C LEU A 74 10.18 1.68 -4.85
N LEU A 75 9.84 0.62 -5.57
CA LEU A 75 10.70 -0.56 -5.59
C LEU A 75 11.93 -0.34 -6.44
N GLU A 76 11.85 0.37 -7.57
CA GLU A 76 12.97 0.69 -8.45
C GLU A 76 14.04 1.53 -7.75
N ASN A 77 13.62 2.51 -6.97
CA ASN A 77 14.51 3.41 -6.22
C ASN A 77 14.36 3.22 -4.70
N PRO A 78 14.83 2.08 -4.14
CA PRO A 78 14.68 1.82 -2.71
C PRO A 78 15.44 2.86 -1.86
N ASP A 79 16.49 3.50 -2.40
CA ASP A 79 17.25 4.55 -1.73
C ASP A 79 16.51 5.90 -1.65
N GLN A 80 15.47 6.12 -2.46
CA GLN A 80 14.59 7.30 -2.30
C GLN A 80 13.71 7.23 -1.04
N LEU A 81 13.69 6.09 -0.33
CA LEU A 81 13.10 6.00 1.01
C LEU A 81 14.01 6.57 2.12
N ALA A 82 15.28 6.87 1.84
CA ALA A 82 16.20 7.43 2.83
C ALA A 82 16.08 8.96 3.00
N GLU A 83 15.43 9.66 2.05
CA GLU A 83 15.27 11.12 2.06
C GLU A 83 13.83 11.60 1.77
N ALA A 84 12.83 10.75 2.01
CA ALA A 84 11.51 11.27 2.31
C ALA A 84 11.48 11.56 3.82
N PRO A 85 11.07 12.77 4.29
CA PRO A 85 10.69 12.88 5.69
C PRO A 85 9.69 11.75 5.94
N ALA A 86 9.81 11.07 7.06
CA ALA A 86 8.75 10.22 7.57
C ALA A 86 7.51 11.10 7.65
N ASN A 87 6.76 11.16 6.55
CA ASN A 87 5.44 11.73 6.52
C ASN A 87 4.70 10.85 7.52
N GLU A 88 4.45 11.44 8.68
CA GLU A 88 3.19 11.49 9.40
C GLU A 88 1.98 11.41 8.44
N ALA A 89 1.91 10.38 7.60
CA ALA A 89 0.78 10.07 6.73
C ALA A 89 -0.26 9.39 7.62
N GLY A 90 -0.85 10.23 8.47
CA GLY A 90 -2.06 10.00 9.23
C GLY A 90 -2.02 8.80 10.16
N MET A 91 -1.15 8.84 11.17
CA MET A 91 -1.39 8.10 12.41
C MET A 91 -1.80 9.09 13.51
N LEU A 92 -3.00 8.92 14.05
CA LEU A 92 -3.52 9.63 15.21
C LEU A 92 -3.05 8.91 16.47
N GLN A 93 -2.30 9.63 17.32
CA GLN A 93 -1.88 9.11 18.61
C GLN A 93 -2.91 9.46 19.69
N HIS A 94 -3.54 8.46 20.27
CA HIS A 94 -4.48 8.62 21.38
C HIS A 94 -3.89 8.11 22.69
N SER A 95 -3.86 9.00 23.68
CA SER A 95 -3.45 8.68 25.04
C SER A 95 -4.66 8.34 25.92
N PHE A 96 -4.70 7.14 26.48
CA PHE A 96 -5.73 6.71 27.41
C PHE A 96 -5.14 6.48 28.81
N HIS A 97 -5.76 7.08 29.82
CA HIS A 97 -5.40 6.87 31.22
C HIS A 97 -6.30 5.77 31.79
N LEU A 98 -5.72 4.64 32.20
CA LEU A 98 -6.48 3.52 32.74
C LEU A 98 -6.65 3.60 34.25
N ARG A 99 -5.61 4.08 34.95
CA ARG A 99 -5.58 4.31 36.40
C ARG A 99 -4.48 5.33 36.73
N PRO A 100 -4.47 5.92 37.94
CA PRO A 100 -3.38 6.79 38.36
C PRO A 100 -2.01 6.11 38.18
N GLY A 101 -1.12 6.74 37.39
CA GLY A 101 0.21 6.21 37.08
C GLY A 101 0.28 5.18 35.95
N LEU A 102 -0.83 4.85 35.28
CA LEU A 102 -0.81 3.97 34.09
C LEU A 102 -1.56 4.62 32.92
N GLN A 103 -0.77 5.03 31.93
CA GLN A 103 -1.22 5.58 30.66
C GLN A 103 -0.80 4.64 29.53
N ILE A 104 -1.72 4.34 28.63
CA ILE A 104 -1.44 3.62 27.39
C ILE A 104 -1.51 4.59 26.21
N ARG A 105 -0.73 4.30 25.17
CA ARG A 105 -0.74 5.04 23.91
C ARG A 105 -1.20 4.09 22.82
N ILE A 106 -2.17 4.55 22.03
CA ILE A 106 -2.72 3.81 20.91
C ILE A 106 -2.49 4.65 19.67
N ASP A 107 -1.66 4.15 18.76
CA ASP A 107 -1.42 4.78 17.47
C ASP A 107 -2.42 4.20 16.46
N LEU A 108 -3.25 5.06 15.88
CA LEU A 108 -4.36 4.70 15.01
C LEU A 108 -4.16 5.26 13.61
N PRO A 109 -4.45 4.51 12.55
CA PRO A 109 -4.46 5.09 11.20
C PRO A 109 -5.62 6.09 11.04
N HIS A 110 -5.41 7.14 10.26
CA HIS A 110 -6.43 8.17 9.97
C HIS A 110 -7.60 7.66 9.12
N ASP A 111 -7.40 6.54 8.42
CA ASP A 111 -8.33 5.89 7.50
C ASP A 111 -8.94 4.61 8.10
N LEU A 112 -9.25 4.64 9.39
CA LEU A 112 -9.92 3.55 10.09
C LEU A 112 -11.27 3.21 9.43
N THR A 113 -11.44 1.95 9.01
CA THR A 113 -12.74 1.48 8.51
C THR A 113 -13.74 1.29 9.66
N ASP A 114 -15.04 1.33 9.37
CA ASP A 114 -16.10 1.16 10.38
C ASP A 114 -15.92 -0.11 11.24
N ARG A 115 -15.48 -1.22 10.60
CA ARG A 115 -15.25 -2.50 11.28
C ARG A 115 -14.06 -2.47 12.24
N GLU A 116 -13.01 -1.74 11.86
CA GLU A 116 -11.82 -1.57 12.69
C GLU A 116 -12.10 -0.62 13.85
N ALA A 117 -12.91 0.43 13.61
CA ALA A 117 -13.37 1.35 14.64
C ALA A 117 -14.24 0.62 15.69
N ASP A 118 -15.17 -0.22 15.26
CA ASP A 118 -15.98 -1.06 16.14
C ASP A 118 -15.13 -2.02 16.99
N ARG A 119 -14.11 -2.64 16.37
CA ARG A 119 -13.20 -3.53 17.09
C ARG A 119 -12.39 -2.78 18.13
N LEU A 120 -11.89 -1.59 17.77
CA LEU A 120 -11.15 -0.73 18.68
C LEU A 120 -12.04 -0.28 19.85
N ALA A 121 -13.28 0.11 19.58
CA ALA A 121 -14.23 0.51 20.61
C ALA A 121 -14.48 -0.63 21.62
N ARG A 122 -14.68 -1.86 21.14
CA ARG A 122 -14.83 -3.04 22.00
C ARG A 122 -13.57 -3.33 22.81
N PHE A 123 -12.40 -3.17 22.20
CA PHE A 123 -11.13 -3.31 22.91
C PHE A 123 -11.02 -2.29 24.05
N VAL A 124 -11.26 -1.01 23.78
CA VAL A 124 -11.19 0.05 24.80
C VAL A 124 -12.21 -0.19 25.91
N GLN A 125 -13.43 -0.63 25.58
CA GLN A 125 -14.45 -1.01 26.57
C GLN A 125 -14.06 -2.21 27.43
N SER A 126 -13.22 -3.12 26.91
CA SER A 126 -12.73 -4.27 27.68
C SER A 126 -11.57 -3.92 28.62
N LEU A 127 -10.99 -2.73 28.50
CA LEU A 127 -9.91 -2.30 29.38
C LEU A 127 -10.48 -2.05 30.79
N PRO A 128 -9.74 -2.42 31.84
CA PRO A 128 -10.13 -2.10 33.21
C PRO A 128 -9.86 -0.62 33.47
N VAL A 129 -10.76 0.23 32.96
CA VAL A 129 -10.78 1.66 33.25
C VAL A 129 -11.37 1.84 34.65
N ALA A 130 -10.58 2.39 35.57
CA ALA A 130 -10.98 2.63 36.96
C ALA A 130 -11.78 3.93 37.11
#